data_AF-A0A290Z7U1-F1
#
_entry.id   AF-A0A290Z7U1-F1
#
_cell.length_a   1.000
_cell.length_b   1.000
_cell.length_c   1.000
_cell.angle_alpha   90.00
_cell.angle_beta   90.00
_cell.angle_gamma   90.00
#
_symmetry.space_group_name_H-M   'P 1'
#
loop_
_entity.id
_entity.type
_entity.pdbx_description
1 polymer ?
#
loop_
_entity_poly.entity_id
_entity_poly.type
_entity_poly.pdbx_seq_one_letter_code
_entity_poly.pdbx_strand_id
1 'polypeptide(L)'
;MPSKSSGARVLAIIGTVLLGLLAPLAFLYSVMAFTPTGSCTGSSGGGACAHGGAPMVIGMVGVAVFALVGFVGTWAGRGAPRAGMPYAGIAGVVVSVYLASSIMAMR
;
A
#
# COMPACT_ATOMS: atom_id res chain seq x y z
N MET A 1 32.37 19.72 2.39
CA MET A 1 31.24 19.62 1.46
C MET A 1 30.64 18.23 1.60
N PRO A 2 29.47 18.05 2.23
CA PRO A 2 28.86 16.72 2.31
C PRO A 2 28.49 16.30 0.89
N SER A 3 29.09 15.19 0.44
CA SER A 3 28.86 14.61 -0.87
C SER A 3 27.36 14.45 -1.11
N LYS A 4 26.86 14.97 -2.23
CA LYS A 4 25.47 14.83 -2.70
C LYS A 4 24.99 13.36 -2.69
N SER A 5 25.91 12.39 -2.71
CA SER A 5 25.64 10.95 -2.59
C SER A 5 25.22 10.49 -1.19
N SER A 6 25.69 11.15 -0.12
CA SER A 6 25.36 10.78 1.27
C SER A 6 23.93 11.18 1.61
N GLY A 7 23.48 12.36 1.16
CA GLY A 7 22.11 12.83 1.38
C GLY A 7 21.05 11.94 0.73
N ALA A 8 21.28 11.52 -0.52
CA ALA A 8 20.36 10.63 -1.22
C ALA A 8 20.24 9.25 -0.54
N ARG A 9 21.33 8.72 0.01
CA ARG A 9 21.32 7.46 0.77
C ARG A 9 20.53 7.59 2.07
N VAL A 10 20.77 8.65 2.85
CA VAL A 10 20.03 8.89 4.09
C VAL A 10 18.54 9.03 3.80
N LEU A 11 18.17 9.76 2.75
CA LEU A 11 16.77 9.92 2.35
C LEU A 11 16.14 8.59 1.91
N ALA A 12 16.86 7.77 1.14
CA ALA A 12 16.41 6.43 0.77
C ALA A 12 16.18 5.52 2.00
N ILE A 13 17.08 5.56 2.99
CA ILE A 13 16.97 4.79 4.23
C ILE A 13 15.74 5.24 5.02
N ILE A 14 15.59 6.54 5.27
CA ILE A 14 14.46 7.10 6.01
C ILE A 14 13.14 6.72 5.32
N GLY A 15 13.05 6.91 4.00
CA GLY A 15 11.88 6.51 3.23
C GLY A 15 11.59 5.01 3.32
N THR A 16 12.62 4.16 3.27
CA THR A 16 12.46 2.71 3.37
C THR A 16 11.98 2.28 4.76
N VAL A 17 12.51 2.90 5.82
CA VAL A 17 12.07 2.66 7.20
C VAL A 17 10.62 3.08 7.39
N LEU A 18 10.25 4.27 6.92
CA LEU A 18 8.87 4.75 6.95
C LEU A 18 7.93 3.81 6.19
N LEU A 19 8.32 3.37 4.99
CA LEU A 19 7.55 2.41 4.20
C LEU A 19 7.40 1.07 4.94
N GLY A 20 8.47 0.58 5.55
CA GLY A 20 8.46 -0.66 6.33
C GLY A 20 7.59 -0.61 7.60
N LEU A 21 7.41 0.58 8.19
CA LEU A 21 6.50 0.78 9.32
C LEU A 21 5.04 0.96 8.86
N LEU A 22 4.82 1.74 7.80
CA LEU A 22 3.48 2.09 7.34
C LEU A 22 2.80 0.97 6.57
N ALA A 23 3.53 0.23 5.73
CA ALA A 23 2.92 -0.79 4.88
C ALA A 23 2.26 -1.93 5.66
N PRO A 24 2.86 -2.52 6.71
CA PRO A 24 2.19 -3.53 7.53
C PRO A 24 0.96 -2.98 8.26
N LEU A 25 1.02 -1.76 8.77
CA LEU A 25 -0.11 -1.11 9.43
C LEU A 25 -1.26 -0.87 8.45
N ALA A 26 -0.97 -0.35 7.26
CA ALA A 26 -1.95 -0.13 6.20
C ALA A 26 -2.55 -1.44 5.68
N PHE A 27 -1.73 -2.50 5.60
CA PHE A 27 -2.19 -3.82 5.21
C PHE A 27 -3.16 -4.38 6.26
N LEU A 28 -2.78 -4.38 7.54
CA LEU A 28 -3.63 -4.82 8.65
C LEU A 28 -4.92 -4.00 8.73
N TYR A 29 -4.82 -2.67 8.58
CA TYR A 29 -5.99 -1.80 8.50
C TYR A 29 -6.91 -2.22 7.36
N SER A 30 -6.37 -2.46 6.17
CA SER A 30 -7.16 -2.88 5.00
C SER A 30 -7.86 -4.22 5.22
N VAL A 31 -7.21 -5.17 5.91
CA VAL A 31 -7.84 -6.42 6.32
C VAL A 31 -9.01 -6.12 7.25
N MET A 32 -8.76 -5.43 8.35
CA MET A 32 -9.74 -5.26 9.42
C MET A 32 -10.91 -4.36 9.02
N ALA A 33 -10.65 -3.31 8.25
CA ALA A 33 -11.66 -2.33 7.85
C ALA A 33 -12.53 -2.82 6.69
N PHE A 34 -11.97 -3.63 5.79
CA PHE A 34 -12.66 -4.00 4.54
C PHE A 34 -13.08 -5.47 4.46
N THR A 35 -12.77 -6.30 5.46
CA THR A 35 -13.24 -7.70 5.48
C THR A 35 -14.77 -7.75 5.50
N PRO A 36 -15.43 -8.39 4.51
CA PRO A 36 -16.88 -8.53 4.51
C PRO A 36 -17.31 -9.50 5.62
N THR A 37 -18.08 -8.99 6.60
CA THR A 37 -18.64 -9.77 7.72
C THR A 37 -20.07 -10.26 7.49
N GLY A 38 -20.68 -9.94 6.34
CA GLY A 38 -22.05 -10.35 5.98
C GLY A 38 -22.13 -11.76 5.38
N SER A 39 -23.18 -12.50 5.72
CA SER A 39 -23.45 -13.85 5.22
C SER A 39 -23.71 -13.87 3.70
N CYS A 40 -22.97 -14.72 2.98
CA CYS A 40 -23.10 -14.89 1.52
C CYS A 40 -24.29 -15.76 1.08
N THR A 41 -25.25 -16.06 1.97
CA THR A 41 -26.29 -17.09 1.78
C THR A 41 -27.67 -16.54 1.39
N GLY A 42 -27.75 -15.32 0.85
CA GLY A 42 -29.00 -14.80 0.28
C GLY A 42 -29.26 -15.33 -1.13
N SER A 43 -30.47 -15.83 -1.38
CA SER A 43 -30.98 -16.36 -2.67
C SER A 43 -30.97 -15.36 -3.85
N SER A 44 -30.50 -14.13 -3.61
CA SER A 44 -30.25 -13.09 -4.61
C SER A 44 -28.74 -13.01 -4.85
N GLY A 45 -28.24 -13.88 -5.73
CA GLY A 45 -26.82 -14.05 -6.01
C GLY A 45 -26.04 -12.75 -6.26
N GLY A 46 -24.91 -12.59 -5.57
CA GLY A 46 -23.79 -11.75 -6.03
C GLY A 46 -23.54 -10.42 -5.30
N GLY A 47 -24.50 -9.83 -4.58
CA GLY A 47 -24.40 -8.41 -4.18
C GLY A 47 -23.52 -8.08 -2.97
N ALA A 48 -23.53 -8.90 -1.90
CA ALA A 48 -22.87 -8.53 -0.64
C ALA A 48 -21.39 -8.95 -0.59
N CYS A 49 -21.10 -10.21 -0.92
CA CYS A 49 -19.74 -10.79 -0.83
C CYS A 49 -18.84 -10.45 -2.03
N ALA A 50 -19.38 -10.32 -3.25
CA ALA A 50 -18.57 -9.94 -4.41
C ALA A 50 -18.16 -8.45 -4.37
N HIS A 51 -18.99 -7.59 -3.76
CA HIS A 51 -18.73 -6.14 -3.70
C HIS A 51 -17.95 -5.71 -2.44
N GLY A 52 -17.98 -6.50 -1.36
CA GLY A 52 -17.07 -6.29 -0.21
C GLY A 52 -15.63 -6.75 -0.48
N GLY A 53 -15.45 -7.69 -1.42
CA GLY A 53 -14.12 -8.15 -1.82
C GLY A 53 -13.30 -7.10 -2.57
N ALA A 54 -13.93 -6.23 -3.37
CA ALA A 54 -13.22 -5.21 -4.14
C ALA A 54 -12.41 -4.21 -3.27
N PRO A 55 -12.98 -3.52 -2.26
CA PRO A 55 -12.21 -2.63 -1.41
C PRO A 55 -11.15 -3.38 -0.58
N MET A 56 -11.44 -4.60 -0.14
CA MET A 56 -10.48 -5.45 0.57
C MET A 56 -9.28 -5.81 -0.30
N VAL A 57 -9.51 -6.23 -1.54
CA VAL A 57 -8.46 -6.59 -2.50
C VAL A 57 -7.65 -5.36 -2.89
N ILE A 58 -8.29 -4.22 -3.17
CA ILE A 58 -7.60 -2.97 -3.49
C ILE A 58 -6.72 -2.53 -2.32
N GLY A 59 -7.25 -2.55 -1.08
CA GLY A 59 -6.50 -2.21 0.12
C GLY A 59 -5.33 -3.17 0.36
N MET A 60 -5.56 -4.48 0.40
CA MET A 60 -4.48 -5.45 0.64
C MET A 60 -3.46 -5.52 -0.48
N VAL A 61 -3.91 -5.80 -1.70
CA VAL A 61 -3.03 -6.06 -2.86
C VAL A 61 -2.37 -4.77 -3.29
N GLY A 62 -3.10 -3.65 -3.31
CA GLY A 62 -2.53 -2.34 -3.61
C GLY A 62 -1.41 -1.99 -2.63
N VAL A 63 -1.66 -2.09 -1.32
CA VAL A 63 -0.64 -1.83 -0.29
C VAL A 63 0.57 -2.75 -0.47
N ALA A 64 0.38 -4.05 -0.67
CA ALA A 64 1.46 -5.01 -0.86
C ALA A 64 2.30 -4.71 -2.11
N VAL A 65 1.66 -4.43 -3.24
CA VAL A 65 2.32 -4.13 -4.52
C VAL A 65 3.11 -2.82 -4.42
N PHE A 66 2.51 -1.74 -3.91
CA PHE A 66 3.21 -0.46 -3.80
C PHE A 66 4.34 -0.49 -2.76
N ALA A 67 4.19 -1.25 -1.67
CA ALA A 67 5.26 -1.48 -0.73
C ALA A 67 6.43 -2.25 -1.36
N LEU A 68 6.15 -3.32 -2.10
CA LEU A 68 7.17 -4.08 -2.82
C LEU A 68 7.86 -3.25 -3.90
N VAL A 69 7.11 -2.52 -4.72
CA VAL A 69 7.65 -1.66 -5.77
C VAL A 69 8.48 -0.52 -5.17
N GLY A 70 8.02 0.09 -4.08
CA GLY A 70 8.76 1.13 -3.36
C GLY A 70 10.06 0.58 -2.77
N PHE A 71 10.01 -0.57 -2.11
CA PHE A 71 11.18 -1.21 -1.52
C PHE A 71 12.17 -1.69 -2.58
N VAL A 72 11.75 -2.59 -3.47
CA VAL A 72 12.60 -3.16 -4.52
C VAL A 72 13.11 -2.07 -5.43
N GLY A 73 12.25 -1.13 -5.86
CA GLY A 73 12.66 -0.04 -6.74
C GLY A 73 13.66 0.94 -6.11
N THR A 74 13.70 1.04 -4.77
CA THR A 74 14.73 1.82 -4.07
C THR A 74 16.11 1.20 -4.23
N TRP A 75 16.19 -0.13 -4.18
CA TRP A 75 17.44 -0.90 -4.11
C TRP A 75 17.80 -1.66 -5.40
N ALA A 76 16.92 -1.63 -6.40
CA ALA A 76 17.13 -2.33 -7.66
C ALA A 76 18.25 -1.68 -8.51
N GLY A 77 19.19 -2.51 -8.96
CA GLY A 77 20.28 -2.13 -9.86
C GLY A 77 21.66 -2.08 -9.18
N ARG A 78 22.71 -1.84 -9.97
CA ARG A 78 24.08 -1.65 -9.48
C ARG A 78 24.37 -0.14 -9.40
N GLY A 79 23.93 0.53 -8.34
CA GLY A 79 24.08 1.98 -8.23
C GLY A 79 23.66 2.54 -6.87
N ALA A 80 23.65 3.87 -6.76
CA ALA A 80 23.11 4.54 -5.57
C ALA A 80 21.59 4.29 -5.45
N PRO A 81 21.05 4.17 -4.22
CA PRO A 81 19.63 3.92 -4.02
C PRO A 81 18.79 5.06 -4.57
N ARG A 82 17.65 4.72 -5.18
CA ARG A 82 16.73 5.69 -5.78
C ARG A 82 15.88 6.32 -4.69
N ALA A 83 16.36 7.41 -4.12
CA ALA A 83 15.77 8.05 -2.94
C ALA A 83 14.31 8.46 -3.07
N GLY A 84 13.77 8.66 -4.28
CA GLY A 84 12.35 8.99 -4.48
C GLY A 84 11.41 7.78 -4.46
N MET A 85 11.93 6.57 -4.73
CA MET A 85 11.11 5.37 -4.87
C MET A 85 10.39 4.89 -3.59
N PRO A 86 10.96 5.00 -2.37
CA PRO A 86 10.23 4.58 -1.19
C PRO A 86 9.05 5.53 -0.90
N TYR A 87 9.19 6.83 -1.21
CA TYR A 87 8.10 7.80 -1.07
C TYR A 87 7.00 7.61 -2.12
N ALA A 88 7.35 7.22 -3.34
CA ALA A 88 6.38 6.80 -4.34
C ALA A 88 5.59 5.56 -3.86
N GLY A 89 6.28 4.60 -3.22
CA GLY A 89 5.64 3.46 -2.55
C GLY A 89 4.67 3.90 -1.45
N ILE A 90 5.08 4.81 -0.56
CA ILE A 90 4.21 5.36 0.50
C ILE A 90 2.98 6.06 -0.11
N ALA A 91 3.16 6.89 -1.14
CA ALA A 91 2.06 7.55 -1.82
C ALA A 91 1.08 6.53 -2.43
N GLY A 92 1.60 5.47 -3.07
CA GLY A 92 0.77 4.39 -3.62
C GLY A 92 0.00 3.61 -2.55
N VAL A 93 0.61 3.36 -1.39
CA VAL A 93 -0.06 2.77 -0.20
C VAL A 93 -1.22 3.65 0.25
N VAL A 94 -0.99 4.96 0.41
CA VAL A 94 -2.03 5.93 0.82
C VAL A 94 -3.16 5.98 -0.20
N VAL A 95 -2.84 6.07 -1.50
CA VAL A 95 -3.84 6.09 -2.58
C VAL A 95 -4.67 4.81 -2.60
N SER A 96 -4.03 3.65 -2.38
CA SER A 96 -4.75 2.36 -2.36
C SER A 96 -5.76 2.28 -1.23
N VAL A 97 -5.37 2.68 -0.02
CA VAL A 97 -6.27 2.72 1.14
C VAL A 97 -7.37 3.75 0.92
N TYR A 98 -7.04 4.94 0.40
CA TYR A 98 -8.02 5.97 0.10
C TYR A 98 -9.08 5.49 -0.88
N LEU A 99 -8.67 4.89 -2.00
CA LEU A 99 -9.59 4.35 -3.01
C LEU A 99 -10.49 3.26 -2.43
N ALA A 100 -9.92 2.33 -1.65
CA ALA A 100 -10.70 1.30 -0.97
C ALA A 100 -11.75 1.92 -0.03
N SER A 101 -11.38 2.92 0.76
CA SER A 101 -12.29 3.66 1.64
C SER A 101 -13.36 4.42 0.87
N SER A 102 -13.02 5.09 -0.23
CA SER A 102 -13.99 5.83 -1.05
C SER A 102 -15.03 4.90 -1.68
N ILE A 103 -14.62 3.74 -2.17
CA ILE A 103 -15.55 2.73 -2.72
C ILE A 103 -16.50 2.23 -1.62
N MET A 104 -16.00 2.02 -0.41
CA MET A 104 -16.83 1.63 0.72
C MET A 104 -17.80 2.74 1.16
N ALA A 105 -17.37 4.01 1.14
CA ALA A 105 -18.20 5.13 1.57
C ALA A 105 -19.28 5.55 0.55
N MET A 106 -19.11 5.20 -0.72
CA MET A 106 -20.14 5.39 -1.77
C MET A 106 -21.22 4.30 -1.77
N ARG A 107 -21.12 3.33 -0.86
CA ARG A 107 -22.05 2.22 -0.70
C ARG A 107 -23.10 2.51 0.35
#